data_AF-A0A2N5CB96-F1
#
_entry.id   AF-A0A2N5CB96-F1
#
_cell.length_a   1.000
_cell.length_b   1.000
_cell.length_c   1.000
_cell.angle_alpha   90.00
_cell.angle_beta   90.00
_cell.angle_gamma   90.00
#
_symmetry.space_group_name_H-M   'P 1'
#
loop_
_entity.id
_entity.type
_entity.pdbx_description
1 polymer ?
#
loop_
_entity_poly.entity_id
_entity_poly.type
_entity_poly.pdbx_seq_one_letter_code
_entity_poly.pdbx_strand_id
1 'polypeptide(L)'
;MIAAGARPTNLIIDAAGRHLYAISRGSNEIWQFRIAADRPPMLMTLLRVPTGMLPGKPSFDPTGRFLYVPSGAGLEQQRPARG
;
A
#
# COMPACT_ATOMS: atom_id res chain seq x y z
N MET A 1 -11.46 12.20 -7.47
CA MET A 1 -10.06 11.69 -7.55
C MET A 1 -9.68 11.16 -6.17
N ILE A 2 -9.08 9.97 -6.06
CA ILE A 2 -8.66 9.39 -4.79
C ILE A 2 -7.13 9.45 -4.65
N ALA A 3 -6.63 9.75 -3.46
CA ALA A 3 -5.19 9.77 -3.19
C ALA A 3 -4.66 8.34 -3.04
N ALA A 4 -3.52 8.07 -3.66
CA ALA A 4 -2.82 6.78 -3.57
C ALA A 4 -1.29 6.99 -3.59
N GLY A 5 -0.82 8.03 -2.89
CA GLY A 5 0.61 8.37 -2.82
C GLY A 5 1.23 8.79 -4.16
N ALA A 6 2.55 8.87 -4.18
CA ALA A 6 3.31 9.25 -5.37
C ALA A 6 3.78 7.99 -6.13
N ARG A 7 3.58 7.99 -7.45
CA ARG A 7 4.01 6.90 -8.37
C ARG A 7 3.54 5.52 -7.87
N PRO A 8 2.22 5.26 -7.81
CA PRO A 8 1.71 3.91 -7.59
C PRO A 8 2.24 2.98 -8.69
N THR A 9 2.81 1.84 -8.30
CA THR A 9 3.45 0.89 -9.21
C THR A 9 2.78 -0.46 -9.25
N ASN A 10 2.10 -0.84 -8.16
CA ASN A 10 1.40 -2.11 -8.04
C ASN A 10 0.05 -1.90 -7.37
N LEU A 11 -0.91 -2.71 -7.78
CA LEU A 11 -2.25 -2.82 -7.21
C LEU A 11 -2.54 -4.29 -6.95
N ILE A 12 -3.17 -4.61 -5.83
CA ILE A 12 -3.64 -5.97 -5.52
C ILE A 12 -4.94 -5.90 -4.72
N ILE A 13 -5.87 -6.80 -5.02
CA ILE A 13 -7.17 -6.90 -4.34
C ILE A 13 -7.18 -8.19 -3.51
N ASP A 14 -7.79 -8.14 -2.32
CA ASP A 14 -7.99 -9.36 -1.53
C ASP A 14 -8.91 -10.37 -2.24
N ALA A 15 -8.83 -11.65 -1.86
CA ALA A 15 -9.61 -12.70 -2.51
C ALA A 15 -11.14 -12.47 -2.44
N ALA A 16 -11.59 -11.72 -1.44
CA ALA A 16 -13.00 -11.37 -1.25
C ALA A 16 -13.46 -10.18 -2.10
N GLY A 17 -12.57 -9.48 -2.80
CA GLY A 17 -12.92 -8.29 -3.58
C GLY A 17 -13.32 -7.08 -2.74
N ARG A 18 -12.97 -7.05 -1.45
CA ARG A 18 -13.39 -6.01 -0.48
C ARG A 18 -12.33 -4.95 -0.24
N HIS A 19 -11.06 -5.29 -0.42
CA HIS A 19 -9.95 -4.37 -0.17
C HIS A 19 -9.00 -4.31 -1.35
N LEU A 20 -8.66 -3.09 -1.76
CA LEU A 20 -7.60 -2.80 -2.72
C LEU A 20 -6.40 -2.23 -1.98
N TYR A 21 -5.20 -2.67 -2.35
CA TYR A 21 -3.95 -2.16 -1.83
C TYR A 21 -3.14 -1.56 -2.98
N ALA A 22 -2.69 -0.32 -2.82
CA ALA A 22 -1.78 0.35 -3.77
C ALA A 22 -0.39 0.52 -3.16
N ILE A 23 0.62 0.11 -3.91
CA ILE A 23 2.03 0.25 -3.53
C ILE A 23 2.60 1.49 -4.21
N SER A 24 2.85 2.52 -3.41
CA SER A 24 3.27 3.84 -3.87
C SER A 24 4.76 3.98 -3.71
N ARG A 25 5.49 3.67 -4.79
CA ARG A 25 6.95 3.57 -4.77
C ARG A 25 7.63 4.94 -4.60
N GLY A 26 6.99 6.00 -5.06
CA GLY A 26 7.51 7.37 -4.94
C GLY A 26 7.34 7.95 -3.54
N SER A 27 6.30 7.54 -2.80
CA SER A 27 6.08 7.99 -1.42
C SER A 27 6.48 6.96 -0.36
N ASN A 28 6.94 5.77 -0.76
CA ASN A 28 7.30 4.65 0.13
C ASN A 28 6.14 4.24 1.06
N GLU A 29 4.94 4.11 0.52
CA GLU A 29 3.72 3.83 1.29
C GLU A 29 2.89 2.72 0.66
N ILE A 30 2.16 2.00 1.51
CA ILE A 30 1.04 1.14 1.11
C ILE A 30 -0.25 1.85 1.47
N TRP A 31 -1.13 2.04 0.49
CA TRP A 31 -2.46 2.59 0.68
C TRP A 31 -3.49 1.47 0.62
N GLN A 32 -4.32 1.32 1.65
CA GLN A 32 -5.44 0.39 1.65
C GLN A 32 -6.74 1.16 1.42
N PHE A 33 -7.57 0.59 0.56
CA PHE A 33 -8.90 1.09 0.23
C PHE A 33 -9.94 0.01 0.45
N ARG A 34 -11.10 0.39 0.96
CA ARG A 34 -12.32 -0.42 0.87
C ARG A 34 -12.94 -0.22 -0.50
N ILE A 35 -13.36 -1.33 -1.13
CA ILE A 35 -14.18 -1.33 -2.33
C ILE A 35 -15.65 -1.37 -1.86
N ALA A 36 -16.38 -0.28 -2.08
CA ALA A 36 -17.81 -0.23 -1.81
C ALA A 36 -18.60 -0.85 -2.96
N ALA A 37 -19.67 -1.57 -2.63
CA ALA A 37 -20.55 -2.25 -3.60
C ALA A 37 -21.54 -1.29 -4.29
N ASP A 38 -21.10 -0.06 -4.55
CA ASP A 38 -21.87 0.96 -5.27
C ASP A 38 -21.86 0.69 -6.77
N ARG A 39 -22.70 1.40 -7.54
CA ARG A 39 -22.78 1.31 -9.00
C ARG A 39 -22.54 2.71 -9.59
N PRO A 40 -21.32 3.05 -10.06
CA PRO A 40 -20.11 2.23 -10.10
C PRO A 40 -19.44 2.05 -8.72
N PRO A 41 -18.55 1.05 -8.55
CA PRO A 41 -17.84 0.83 -7.28
C PRO A 41 -17.03 2.05 -6.86
N MET A 42 -17.12 2.43 -5.59
CA MET A 42 -16.34 3.52 -5.02
C MET A 42 -15.23 2.99 -4.13
N LEU A 43 -14.07 3.67 -4.18
CA LEU A 43 -12.96 3.40 -3.27
C LEU A 43 -13.02 4.37 -2.09
N MET A 44 -12.81 3.84 -0.88
CA MET A 44 -12.68 4.64 0.33
C MET A 44 -11.35 4.34 1.01
N THR A 45 -10.53 5.36 1.22
CA THR A 45 -9.24 5.20 1.92
C THR A 45 -9.49 4.73 3.35
N LEU A 46 -8.85 3.61 3.73
CA LEU A 46 -8.90 3.09 5.09
C LEU A 46 -7.65 3.52 5.86
N LEU A 47 -6.48 3.20 5.33
CA LEU A 47 -5.21 3.44 6.01
C LEU A 47 -4.04 3.57 5.04
N ARG A 48 -2.99 4.17 5.56
CA ARG A 48 -1.71 4.36 4.90
C ARG A 48 -0.60 3.86 5.80
N VAL A 49 0.20 2.94 5.30
CA VAL A 49 1.29 2.31 6.06
C VAL A 49 2.62 2.71 5.42
N PRO A 50 3.53 3.36 6.17
CA PRO A 50 4.90 3.58 5.71
C PRO A 50 5.62 2.25 5.44
N THR A 51 6.51 2.25 4.46
CA THR A 51 7.39 1.11 4.14
C THR A 51 8.85 1.54 4.09
N GLY A 52 9.76 0.57 3.99
CA GLY A 52 11.13 0.85 3.59
C GLY A 52 11.22 1.46 2.18
N MET A 53 12.44 1.73 1.73
CA MET A 53 12.64 2.37 0.43
C MET A 53 12.20 1.51 -0.75
N LEU A 54 11.60 2.13 -1.76
CA LEU A 54 11.32 1.52 -3.06
C LEU A 54 10.53 0.20 -2.94
N PRO A 55 9.34 0.20 -2.30
CA PRO A 55 8.55 -1.01 -2.11
C PRO A 55 8.26 -1.71 -3.44
N GLY A 56 8.37 -3.03 -3.41
CA GLY A 56 8.30 -3.91 -4.56
C GLY A 56 6.92 -4.48 -4.81
N LYS A 57 6.89 -5.63 -5.50
CA LYS A 57 5.65 -6.32 -5.84
C LYS A 57 5.02 -6.94 -4.59
N PRO A 58 3.73 -6.66 -4.32
CA PRO A 58 3.03 -7.23 -3.18
C PRO A 58 2.61 -8.68 -3.44
N SER A 59 2.49 -9.50 -2.39
CA SER A 59 1.83 -10.81 -2.45
C SER A 59 1.10 -11.10 -1.14
N PHE A 60 -0.09 -11.69 -1.24
CA PHE A 60 -0.74 -12.28 -0.09
C PHE A 60 -0.08 -13.61 0.29
N ASP A 61 -0.14 -13.96 1.57
CA ASP A 61 0.07 -15.34 2.00
C ASP A 61 -1.08 -16.23 1.52
N PRO A 62 -0.92 -17.58 1.49
CA PRO A 62 -1.95 -18.48 0.99
C PRO A 62 -3.30 -18.40 1.74
N THR A 63 -3.30 -17.97 3.00
CA THR A 63 -4.54 -17.78 3.78
C THR A 63 -5.20 -16.42 3.51
N GLY A 64 -4.52 -15.51 2.81
CA GLY A 64 -4.99 -14.15 2.51
C GLY A 64 -5.02 -13.22 3.72
N ARG A 65 -4.41 -13.61 4.83
CA ARG A 65 -4.43 -12.86 6.10
C ARG A 65 -3.36 -11.77 6.16
N PHE A 66 -2.23 -11.99 5.50
CA PHE A 66 -1.07 -11.12 5.50
C PHE A 66 -0.71 -10.72 4.08
N LEU A 67 -0.46 -9.43 3.89
CA LEU A 67 0.12 -8.87 2.68
C LEU A 67 1.61 -8.62 2.90
N TYR A 68 2.45 -9.30 2.14
CA TYR A 68 3.90 -9.07 2.14
C TYR A 68 4.27 -8.11 1.02
N VAL A 69 5.07 -7.10 1.38
CA VAL A 69 5.62 -6.14 0.43
C VAL A 69 7.12 -6.03 0.70
N PRO A 70 7.98 -6.60 -0.16
CA PRO A 70 9.41 -6.44 0.00
C PRO A 70 9.75 -4.95 -0.17
N SER A 71 10.63 -4.45 0.67
CA SER A 71 11.16 -3.09 0.56
C SER A 71 12.66 -3.12 0.81
N GLY A 72 13.35 -2.07 0.34
CA GLY A 72 14.77 -1.84 0.59
C GLY A 72 15.02 -1.44 2.05
N ALA A 73 16.05 -0.63 2.30
CA ALA A 73 16.45 -0.21 3.65
C ALA A 73 15.22 0.11 4.54
N GLY A 74 15.28 -0.36 5.79
CA GLY A 74 14.17 -0.32 6.73
C GLY A 74 13.66 1.10 7.04
N LEU A 75 12.61 1.18 7.85
CA LEU A 75 11.96 2.43 8.29
C LEU A 75 12.86 3.31 9.19
N GLU A 76 14.18 3.34 9.00
CA GLU A 76 15.02 4.43 9.51
C GLU A 76 14.54 5.73 8.85
N GLN A 77 13.48 6.31 9.42
CA GLN A 77 13.20 7.70 9.27
C GLN A 77 14.42 8.44 9.81
N GLN A 78 15.08 9.16 8.91
CA GLN A 78 15.63 10.48 9.20
C GLN A 78 16.32 10.54 10.57
N ARG A 79 17.48 9.92 10.73
CA ARG A 79 18.36 10.28 11.85
C ARG A 79 18.59 11.78 11.73
N PRO A 80 18.30 12.62 12.74
CA PRO A 80 18.71 14.02 12.67
C PRO A 80 20.22 13.99 12.45
N ALA A 81 20.70 14.80 11.49
CA ALA A 81 22.13 15.00 11.32
C ALA A 81 22.69 15.32 12.71
N ARG A 82 23.60 14.48 13.21
CA ARG A 82 24.34 14.84 14.41
C ARG A 82 25.13 16.08 14.01
N GLY A 83 24.78 17.21 14.62
CA GLY A 83 25.58 18.43 14.57
C GLY A 83 26.95 18.23 15.21
#